data_AF-A0A1F6AXP6-F1
#
_entry.id   AF-A0A1F6AXP6-F1
#
_cell.length_a   1.000
_cell.length_b   1.000
_cell.length_c   1.000
_cell.angle_alpha   90.00
_cell.angle_beta   90.00
_cell.angle_gamma   90.00
#
_symmetry.space_group_name_H-M   'P 1'
#
loop_
_entity.id
_entity.type
_entity.pdbx_description
1 polymer ?
#
loop_
_entity_poly.entity_id
_entity_poly.type
_entity_poly.pdbx_seq_one_letter_code
_entity_poly.pdbx_strand_id
1 'polypeptide(L)'
;MGLKSQKILGISVTTDSKETILEYIEKYLGKSSAISSQLSAKQKKPLIVATPNPEQIVLAQRDKHFAQILNEADVAIPDGVGLVTAMWLLEKRSAVSGQRSALKRIPGVEFMEDLVRLAAERGYPVALIGGRAGVAAEALECLQVRNPGPKGWAMDPGELHLGSLGDLDNLSNLKNTTEKIRSTGTRLVFVGLGAPKQEYFIEKLKTQNSNLKIETQNSNLQKIQGENTSSIVLMSVGGSFDIIAGKTPRAPLILRAIGVEWLWRLVREPWRWRRQVSLVQFLWLVLGEKFASQGPSTSSG
;
A
#
# COMPACT_ATOMS: atom_id res chain seq x y z
N MET A 1 5.70 11.87 16.02
CA MET A 1 6.89 11.29 15.38
C MET A 1 6.47 10.70 14.05
N GLY A 2 7.20 11.00 12.97
CA GLY A 2 7.04 10.30 11.69
C GLY A 2 7.77 8.96 11.73
N LEU A 3 7.41 8.05 10.83
CA LEU A 3 8.11 6.78 10.64
C LEU A 3 9.48 7.02 10.00
N LYS A 4 10.45 6.17 10.35
CA LYS A 4 11.79 6.13 9.79
C LYS A 4 11.74 5.42 8.43
N SER A 5 12.63 5.84 7.54
CA SER A 5 12.78 5.24 6.22
C SER A 5 14.25 5.22 5.77
N GLN A 6 14.52 4.34 4.82
CA GLN A 6 15.78 4.24 4.10
C GLN A 6 15.48 4.35 2.60
N LYS A 7 16.33 5.08 1.86
CA LYS A 7 16.23 5.13 0.40
C LYS A 7 16.97 3.95 -0.23
N ILE A 8 16.37 3.40 -1.27
CA ILE A 8 16.95 2.38 -2.14
C ILE A 8 16.65 2.81 -3.56
N LEU A 9 17.69 3.12 -4.34
CA LEU A 9 17.53 3.61 -5.71
C LEU A 9 16.56 4.81 -5.80
N GLY A 10 16.63 5.71 -4.82
CA GLY A 10 15.77 6.88 -4.73
C GLY A 10 14.34 6.64 -4.25
N ILE A 11 13.94 5.41 -3.93
CA ILE A 11 12.62 5.07 -3.36
C ILE A 11 12.74 4.90 -1.85
N SER A 12 11.90 5.61 -1.10
CA SER A 12 11.85 5.54 0.36
C SER A 12 11.10 4.28 0.82
N VAL A 13 11.71 3.49 1.70
CA VAL A 13 11.14 2.27 2.29
C VAL A 13 11.16 2.40 3.81
N THR A 14 10.04 2.11 4.47
CA THR A 14 9.90 2.21 5.93
C THR A 14 10.77 1.17 6.64
N THR A 15 11.45 1.60 7.71
CA THR A 15 12.42 0.77 8.46
C THR A 15 11.94 0.42 9.87
N ASP A 16 10.83 1.02 10.34
CA ASP A 16 10.24 0.69 11.63
C ASP A 16 9.63 -0.72 11.67
N SER A 17 9.43 -1.22 12.90
CA SER A 17 8.80 -2.52 13.14
C SER A 17 7.33 -2.54 12.68
N LYS A 18 6.81 -3.74 12.42
CA LYS A 18 5.40 -3.93 12.06
C LYS A 18 4.47 -3.34 13.11
N GLU A 19 4.80 -3.54 14.38
CA GLU A 19 4.05 -3.08 15.55
C GLU A 19 4.00 -1.54 15.57
N THR A 20 5.14 -0.88 15.39
CA THR A 20 5.22 0.59 15.31
C THR A 20 4.40 1.16 14.15
N ILE A 21 4.40 0.49 12.99
CA ILE A 21 3.60 0.92 11.83
C ILE A 21 2.11 0.75 12.11
N LEU A 22 1.68 -0.37 12.73
CA LEU A 22 0.29 -0.59 13.11
C LEU A 22 -0.19 0.47 14.12
N GLU A 23 0.59 0.76 15.16
CA GLU A 23 0.31 1.81 16.13
C GLU A 23 0.18 3.19 15.47
N TYR A 24 1.06 3.49 14.49
CA TYR A 24 1.00 4.74 13.72
C TYR A 24 -0.31 4.86 12.93
N ILE A 25 -0.71 3.79 12.24
CA ILE A 25 -1.97 3.74 11.45
C ILE A 25 -3.19 3.81 12.38
N GLU A 26 -3.18 3.06 13.48
CA GLU A 26 -4.25 3.08 14.46
C GLU A 26 -4.45 4.48 15.04
N LYS A 27 -3.35 5.18 15.40
CA LYS A 27 -3.41 6.56 15.87
C LYS A 27 -3.93 7.52 14.80
N TYR A 28 -3.57 7.32 13.53
CA TYR A 28 -4.13 8.09 12.42
C TYR A 28 -5.65 7.86 12.28
N LEU A 29 -6.10 6.62 12.42
CA LEU A 29 -7.51 6.25 12.35
C LEU A 29 -8.31 6.77 13.56
N GLY A 30 -7.77 6.66 14.79
CA GLY A 30 -8.44 6.99 16.05
C GLY A 30 -8.58 8.48 16.36
N LYS A 31 -7.91 9.38 15.62
CA LYS A 31 -7.96 10.85 15.80
C LYS A 31 -9.31 11.50 15.39
N SER A 32 -10.43 10.83 15.60
CA SER A 32 -11.74 11.27 15.14
C SER A 32 -12.85 11.03 16.18
N SER A 33 -12.71 11.61 17.37
CA SER A 33 -13.84 12.15 18.14
C SER A 33 -13.30 12.98 19.31
N ALA A 34 -14.04 14.03 19.69
CA ALA A 34 -13.92 14.86 20.90
C ALA A 34 -13.29 16.29 20.84
N ILE A 35 -12.35 16.66 19.95
CA ILE A 35 -11.68 18.01 20.04
C ILE A 35 -11.87 18.91 18.79
N SER A 36 -12.63 18.49 17.78
CA SER A 36 -12.70 19.22 16.50
C SER A 36 -14.00 20.02 16.27
N SER A 37 -14.68 20.49 17.32
CA SER A 37 -15.94 21.25 17.16
C SER A 37 -15.76 22.72 16.76
N GLN A 38 -14.53 23.24 16.66
CA GLN A 38 -14.30 24.69 16.43
C GLN A 38 -13.25 25.06 15.36
N LEU A 39 -12.59 24.10 14.73
CA LEU A 39 -11.69 24.38 13.61
C LEU A 39 -12.30 23.81 12.33
N SER A 40 -12.56 24.70 11.36
CA SER A 40 -12.95 24.43 9.97
C SER A 40 -12.54 23.02 9.52
N ALA A 41 -13.51 22.18 9.16
CA ALA A 41 -13.33 20.79 8.73
C ALA A 41 -12.47 20.72 7.46
N LYS A 42 -11.15 20.87 7.61
CA LYS A 42 -10.20 20.68 6.53
C LYS A 42 -10.08 19.19 6.31
N GLN A 43 -10.49 18.73 5.14
CA GLN A 43 -10.46 17.32 4.77
C GLN A 43 -9.08 16.72 5.05
N LYS A 44 -9.06 15.64 5.85
CA LYS A 44 -7.81 14.92 6.14
C LYS A 44 -7.36 14.18 4.89
N LYS A 45 -6.12 14.43 4.47
CA LYS A 45 -5.45 13.68 3.41
C LYS A 45 -5.48 12.17 3.77
N PRO A 46 -5.85 11.28 2.83
CA PRO A 46 -5.74 9.83 3.04
C PRO A 46 -4.30 9.43 3.36
N LEU A 47 -4.12 8.45 4.25
CA LEU A 47 -2.84 7.82 4.54
C LEU A 47 -2.61 6.70 3.53
N ILE A 48 -1.47 6.73 2.85
CA ILE A 48 -1.13 5.79 1.80
C ILE A 48 -0.13 4.75 2.30
N VAL A 49 -0.48 3.47 2.16
CA VAL A 49 0.39 2.32 2.43
C VAL A 49 0.74 1.64 1.11
N ALA A 50 1.99 1.75 0.69
CA ALA A 50 2.52 1.04 -0.46
C ALA A 50 3.29 -0.21 -0.03
N THR A 51 3.30 -1.24 -0.87
CA THR A 51 4.13 -2.44 -0.71
C THR A 51 5.15 -2.51 -1.86
N PRO A 52 6.17 -1.61 -1.90
CA PRO A 52 7.15 -1.64 -2.96
C PRO A 52 7.87 -2.99 -2.97
N ASN A 53 8.19 -3.45 -4.17
CA ASN A 53 8.99 -4.65 -4.40
C ASN A 53 10.09 -4.34 -5.42
N PRO A 54 11.08 -5.22 -5.60
CA PRO A 54 12.18 -4.98 -6.55
C PRO A 54 11.74 -4.63 -7.97
N GLU A 55 10.68 -5.26 -8.49
CA GLU A 55 10.13 -5.01 -9.83
C GLU A 55 9.61 -3.57 -9.94
N GLN A 56 8.88 -3.09 -8.93
CA GLN A 56 8.40 -1.71 -8.87
C GLN A 56 9.53 -0.69 -8.76
N ILE A 57 10.58 -0.98 -7.97
CA ILE A 57 11.72 -0.06 -7.85
C ILE A 57 12.48 0.06 -9.18
N VAL A 58 12.65 -1.05 -9.91
CA VAL A 58 13.24 -1.05 -11.25
C VAL A 58 12.39 -0.24 -12.23
N LEU A 59 11.05 -0.42 -12.20
CA LEU A 59 10.13 0.37 -13.00
C LEU A 59 10.28 1.87 -12.68
N ALA A 60 10.38 2.23 -11.41
CA ALA A 60 10.54 3.60 -10.95
C ALA A 60 11.86 4.26 -11.42
N GLN A 61 12.89 3.48 -11.79
CA GLN A 61 14.09 4.06 -12.40
C GLN A 61 13.84 4.60 -13.82
N ARG A 62 12.80 4.12 -14.50
CA ARG A 62 12.45 4.50 -15.88
C ARG A 62 11.22 5.38 -15.94
N ASP A 63 10.33 5.25 -14.96
CA ASP A 63 9.10 6.01 -14.83
C ASP A 63 9.18 6.98 -13.64
N LYS A 64 9.47 8.25 -13.95
CA LYS A 64 9.62 9.31 -12.94
C LYS A 64 8.33 9.59 -12.18
N HIS A 65 7.18 9.45 -12.85
CA HIS A 65 5.88 9.70 -12.22
C HIS A 65 5.55 8.57 -11.24
N PHE A 66 5.81 7.32 -11.63
CA PHE A 66 5.69 6.17 -10.72
C PHE A 66 6.64 6.28 -9.52
N ALA A 67 7.88 6.73 -9.74
CA ALA A 67 8.83 7.00 -8.66
C ALA A 67 8.34 8.05 -7.67
N GLN A 68 7.66 9.08 -8.16
CA GLN A 68 7.01 10.09 -7.32
C GLN A 68 5.87 9.47 -6.51
N ILE A 69 4.98 8.69 -7.13
CA ILE A 69 3.86 8.03 -6.45
C ILE A 69 4.35 7.15 -5.30
N LEU A 70 5.40 6.35 -5.53
CA LEU A 70 5.99 5.50 -4.48
C LEU A 70 6.59 6.32 -3.33
N ASN A 71 7.24 7.44 -3.62
CA ASN A 71 7.83 8.32 -2.61
C ASN A 71 6.80 9.19 -1.87
N GLU A 72 5.58 9.34 -2.41
CA GLU A 72 4.48 10.04 -1.74
C GLU A 72 3.73 9.16 -0.72
N ALA A 73 4.04 7.85 -0.66
CA ALA A 73 3.45 6.95 0.31
C ALA A 73 3.85 7.32 1.75
N ASP A 74 2.89 7.36 2.67
CA ASP A 74 3.14 7.64 4.08
C ASP A 74 3.80 6.43 4.79
N VAL A 75 3.54 5.23 4.28
CA VAL A 75 4.14 3.97 4.71
C VAL A 75 4.54 3.16 3.48
N ALA A 76 5.80 2.75 3.39
CA ALA A 76 6.32 1.91 2.31
C ALA A 76 6.82 0.60 2.91
N ILE A 77 5.95 -0.42 2.92
CA ILE A 77 6.20 -1.71 3.57
C ILE A 77 7.34 -2.44 2.86
N PRO A 78 8.36 -2.94 3.59
CA PRO A 78 9.43 -3.77 3.02
C PRO A 78 8.91 -5.18 2.67
N ASP A 79 8.14 -5.28 1.60
CA ASP A 79 7.57 -6.53 1.13
C ASP A 79 8.53 -7.27 0.18
N GLY A 80 8.98 -8.43 0.63
CA GLY A 80 9.79 -9.33 -0.18
C GLY A 80 11.25 -9.34 0.22
N VAL A 81 11.85 -10.51 0.00
CA VAL A 81 13.22 -10.81 0.48
C VAL A 81 14.25 -10.01 -0.29
N GLY A 82 14.06 -9.82 -1.61
CA GLY A 82 14.98 -9.03 -2.42
C GLY A 82 15.12 -7.58 -1.92
N LEU A 83 14.01 -6.98 -1.50
CA LEU A 83 14.01 -5.62 -0.97
C LEU A 83 14.74 -5.53 0.37
N VAL A 84 14.45 -6.44 1.31
CA VAL A 84 15.13 -6.51 2.60
C VAL A 84 16.63 -6.79 2.43
N THR A 85 17.01 -7.68 1.52
CA THR A 85 18.41 -7.94 1.18
C THR A 85 19.12 -6.69 0.65
N ALA A 86 18.46 -5.91 -0.21
CA ALA A 86 19.02 -4.64 -0.69
C ALA A 86 19.20 -3.63 0.44
N MET A 87 18.21 -3.50 1.34
CA MET A 87 18.33 -2.64 2.53
C MET A 87 19.56 -3.02 3.36
N TRP A 88 19.74 -4.31 3.62
CA TRP A 88 20.91 -4.84 4.35
C TRP A 88 22.24 -4.60 3.64
N LEU A 89 22.25 -4.70 2.30
CA LEU A 89 23.47 -4.46 1.51
C LEU A 89 23.91 -3.01 1.51
N LEU A 90 22.93 -2.09 1.54
CA LEU A 90 23.12 -0.63 1.52
C LEU A 90 23.23 -0.03 2.92
N GLU A 91 22.80 -0.75 3.96
CA GLU A 91 22.95 -0.33 5.34
C GLU A 91 24.45 -0.13 5.63
N LYS A 92 24.85 1.13 5.84
CA LYS A 92 26.20 1.44 6.28
C LYS A 92 26.38 0.73 7.63
N ARG A 93 27.39 -0.14 7.73
CA ARG A 93 27.81 -0.71 9.02
C ARG A 93 27.96 0.45 9.99
N SER A 94 27.03 0.62 10.94
CA SER A 94 27.29 1.45 12.11
C SER A 94 28.37 0.71 12.89
N ALA A 95 29.62 1.07 12.60
CA ALA A 95 30.83 0.43 13.11
C ALA A 95 31.00 0.59 14.64
N VAL A 96 30.00 1.13 15.34
CA VAL A 96 30.08 1.50 16.75
C VAL A 96 29.20 0.63 17.66
N SER A 97 28.24 -0.15 17.14
CA SER A 97 27.35 -0.95 18.00
C SER A 97 27.23 -2.43 17.66
N GLY A 98 27.79 -2.92 16.54
CA GLY A 98 27.67 -4.33 16.13
C GLY A 98 26.23 -4.80 15.91
N GLN A 99 25.25 -3.89 16.03
CA GLN A 99 23.84 -4.17 16.02
C GLN A 99 23.33 -3.95 14.60
N ARG A 100 23.08 -5.04 13.88
CA ARG A 100 22.28 -5.00 12.65
C ARG A 100 20.96 -4.32 12.97
N SER A 101 20.51 -3.38 12.15
CA SER A 101 19.14 -2.89 12.26
C SER A 101 18.19 -4.09 12.22
N ALA A 102 17.18 -4.06 13.09
CA ALA A 102 16.16 -5.11 13.21
C ALA A 102 15.20 -5.13 12.00
N LEU A 103 15.71 -4.83 10.79
CA LEU A 103 14.98 -4.83 9.53
C LEU A 103 14.45 -6.23 9.25
N LYS A 104 13.15 -6.39 9.46
CA LYS A 104 12.41 -7.61 9.17
C LYS A 104 11.53 -7.39 7.94
N ARG A 105 11.43 -8.43 7.12
CA ARG A 105 10.43 -8.48 6.04
C ARG A 105 9.03 -8.39 6.65
N ILE A 106 8.19 -7.54 6.08
CA ILE A 106 6.77 -7.45 6.43
C ILE A 106 5.99 -7.89 5.18
N PRO A 107 5.44 -9.11 5.13
CA PRO A 107 4.67 -9.57 3.97
C PRO A 107 3.39 -8.74 3.80
N GLY A 108 3.15 -8.19 2.61
CA GLY A 108 2.01 -7.30 2.37
C GLY A 108 0.65 -7.93 2.70
N VAL A 109 0.48 -9.22 2.37
CA VAL A 109 -0.75 -9.98 2.69
C VAL A 109 -0.98 -10.14 4.20
N GLU A 110 0.09 -10.34 4.98
CA GLU A 110 -0.04 -10.46 6.45
C GLU A 110 -0.34 -9.10 7.08
N PHE A 111 0.29 -8.04 6.57
CA PHE A 111 0.01 -6.68 7.03
C PHE A 111 -1.42 -6.24 6.72
N MET A 112 -1.95 -6.62 5.55
CA MET A 112 -3.36 -6.44 5.22
C MET A 112 -4.27 -7.17 6.23
N GLU A 113 -3.98 -8.42 6.56
CA GLU A 113 -4.76 -9.18 7.55
C GLU A 113 -4.69 -8.54 8.95
N ASP A 114 -3.53 -8.02 9.37
CA ASP A 114 -3.37 -7.28 10.63
C ASP A 114 -4.24 -6.00 10.64
N LEU A 115 -4.30 -5.26 9.53
CA LEU A 115 -5.19 -4.08 9.41
C LEU A 115 -6.67 -4.44 9.41
N VAL A 116 -7.05 -5.58 8.83
CA VAL A 116 -8.44 -6.07 8.88
C VAL A 116 -8.82 -6.50 10.29
N ARG A 117 -7.91 -7.12 11.04
CA ARG A 117 -8.14 -7.42 12.46
C ARG A 117 -8.35 -6.15 13.27
N LEU A 118 -7.50 -5.14 13.09
CA LEU A 118 -7.68 -3.82 13.69
C LEU A 118 -9.05 -3.22 13.31
N ALA A 119 -9.47 -3.38 12.05
CA ALA A 119 -10.77 -2.92 11.58
C ALA A 119 -11.93 -3.61 12.31
N ALA A 120 -11.83 -4.93 12.52
CA ALA A 120 -12.82 -5.71 13.25
C ALA A 120 -12.94 -5.24 14.71
N GLU A 121 -11.81 -5.09 15.39
CA GLU A 121 -11.74 -4.65 16.79
C GLU A 121 -12.31 -3.24 17.00
N ARG A 122 -12.13 -2.35 16.02
CA ARG A 122 -12.56 -0.95 16.09
C ARG A 122 -13.89 -0.67 15.37
N GLY A 123 -14.48 -1.66 14.73
CA GLY A 123 -15.72 -1.51 13.95
C GLY A 123 -15.55 -0.64 12.69
N TYR A 124 -14.34 -0.56 12.12
CA TYR A 124 -14.05 0.22 10.93
C TYR A 124 -14.52 -0.51 9.66
N PRO A 125 -15.35 0.11 8.80
CA PRO A 125 -15.73 -0.51 7.54
C PRO A 125 -14.57 -0.60 6.55
N VAL A 126 -14.45 -1.73 5.87
CA VAL A 126 -13.38 -2.02 4.89
C VAL A 126 -13.90 -2.07 3.45
N ALA A 127 -13.06 -1.77 2.47
CA ALA A 127 -13.36 -1.99 1.06
C ALA A 127 -12.25 -2.75 0.36
N LEU A 128 -12.60 -3.74 -0.46
CA LEU A 128 -11.67 -4.49 -1.30
C LEU A 128 -11.97 -4.16 -2.78
N ILE A 129 -10.99 -3.58 -3.48
CA ILE A 129 -11.16 -3.09 -4.84
C ILE A 129 -10.15 -3.78 -5.77
N GLY A 130 -10.64 -4.48 -6.79
CA GLY A 130 -9.80 -5.16 -7.79
C GLY A 130 -9.80 -6.69 -7.65
N GLY A 131 -8.67 -7.33 -7.95
CA GLY A 131 -8.59 -8.79 -8.07
C GLY A 131 -9.08 -9.28 -9.43
N ARG A 132 -9.51 -10.55 -9.52
CA ARG A 132 -10.30 -11.05 -10.68
C ARG A 132 -11.77 -10.97 -10.33
N ALA A 133 -12.65 -11.13 -11.33
CA ALA A 133 -14.10 -11.17 -11.10
C ALA A 133 -14.47 -12.13 -9.96
N GLY A 134 -15.23 -11.63 -8.98
CA GLY A 134 -15.68 -12.32 -7.76
C GLY A 134 -14.63 -12.45 -6.66
N VAL A 135 -13.33 -12.31 -6.94
CA VAL A 135 -12.26 -12.63 -5.98
C VAL A 135 -12.21 -11.65 -4.83
N ALA A 136 -12.49 -10.36 -5.05
CA ALA A 136 -12.54 -9.39 -3.96
C ALA A 136 -13.70 -9.67 -2.98
N ALA A 137 -14.86 -10.08 -3.50
CA ALA A 137 -16.02 -10.45 -2.68
C ALA A 137 -15.73 -11.71 -1.85
N GLU A 138 -15.23 -12.77 -2.48
CA GLU A 138 -14.85 -14.00 -1.76
C GLU A 138 -13.75 -13.75 -0.71
N ALA A 139 -12.78 -12.89 -1.02
CA ALA A 139 -11.74 -12.51 -0.07
C ALA A 139 -12.32 -11.76 1.14
N LEU A 140 -13.29 -10.86 0.93
CA LEU A 140 -13.99 -10.17 2.00
C LEU A 140 -14.76 -11.15 2.88
N GLU A 141 -15.49 -12.11 2.30
CA GLU A 141 -16.20 -13.15 3.05
C GLU A 141 -15.22 -13.97 3.91
N CYS A 142 -14.11 -14.42 3.34
CA CYS A 142 -13.08 -15.14 4.07
C CYS A 142 -12.52 -14.33 5.24
N LEU A 143 -12.31 -13.03 5.06
CA LEU A 143 -11.80 -12.13 6.09
C LEU A 143 -12.82 -11.91 7.22
N GLN A 144 -14.11 -11.82 6.89
CA GLN A 144 -15.21 -11.66 7.85
C GLN A 144 -15.45 -12.93 8.67
N VAL A 145 -15.24 -14.12 8.06
CA VAL A 145 -15.26 -15.40 8.80
C VAL A 145 -14.09 -15.47 9.79
N ARG A 146 -12.89 -15.04 9.39
CA ARG A 146 -11.68 -15.06 10.25
C ARG A 146 -11.69 -13.99 11.34
N ASN A 147 -12.32 -12.84 11.07
CA ASN A 147 -12.42 -11.71 11.99
C ASN A 147 -13.88 -11.23 12.02
N PRO A 148 -14.74 -11.82 12.86
CA PRO A 148 -16.12 -11.36 12.99
C PRO A 148 -16.15 -9.89 13.46
N GLY A 149 -16.72 -8.98 12.66
CA GLY A 149 -16.83 -7.57 13.05
C GLY A 149 -16.86 -6.53 11.93
N PRO A 150 -15.92 -6.51 10.96
CA PRO A 150 -15.83 -5.41 10.03
C PRO A 150 -16.93 -5.55 8.98
N LYS A 151 -17.80 -4.53 8.91
CA LYS A 151 -18.62 -4.29 7.73
C LYS A 151 -17.70 -4.04 6.55
N GLY A 152 -18.12 -4.41 5.35
CA GLY A 152 -17.34 -4.06 4.18
C GLY A 152 -18.07 -4.31 2.88
N TRP A 153 -17.44 -3.89 1.80
CA TRP A 153 -17.90 -4.14 0.45
C TRP A 153 -16.72 -4.45 -0.47
N ALA A 154 -17.02 -5.14 -1.56
CA ALA A 154 -16.06 -5.42 -2.61
C ALA A 154 -16.49 -4.76 -3.93
N MET A 155 -15.53 -4.58 -4.83
CA MET A 155 -15.77 -4.11 -6.19
C MET A 155 -14.74 -4.71 -7.13
N ASP A 156 -15.23 -5.34 -8.20
CA ASP A 156 -14.40 -6.02 -9.18
C ASP A 156 -13.78 -5.03 -10.18
N PRO A 157 -12.67 -5.39 -10.86
CA PRO A 157 -12.10 -4.53 -11.90
C PRO A 157 -13.04 -4.32 -13.10
N GLY A 158 -13.94 -5.26 -13.36
CA GLY A 158 -14.97 -5.13 -14.40
C GLY A 158 -15.92 -3.97 -14.13
N GLU A 159 -16.29 -3.76 -12.86
CA GLU A 159 -17.11 -2.62 -12.42
C GLU A 159 -16.35 -1.29 -12.53
N LEU A 160 -15.01 -1.33 -12.54
CA LEU A 160 -14.15 -0.17 -12.75
C LEU A 160 -13.87 0.13 -14.21
N HIS A 161 -14.28 -0.74 -15.15
CA HIS A 161 -13.96 -0.66 -16.58
C HIS A 161 -12.45 -0.41 -16.87
N LEU A 162 -11.55 -1.06 -16.12
CA LEU A 162 -10.09 -0.87 -16.23
C LEU A 162 -9.40 -1.95 -17.09
N GLY A 163 -9.30 -1.73 -18.38
CA GLY A 163 -8.48 -2.52 -19.31
C GLY A 163 -7.01 -2.07 -19.34
N SER A 164 -6.75 -0.76 -19.35
CA SER A 164 -5.44 -0.13 -19.52
C SER A 164 -5.13 0.91 -18.42
N LEU A 165 -3.91 1.45 -18.38
CA LEU A 165 -3.60 2.61 -17.53
C LEU A 165 -4.36 3.88 -17.98
N GLY A 166 -4.65 4.02 -19.27
CA GLY A 166 -5.42 5.15 -19.80
C GLY A 166 -6.87 5.16 -19.32
N ASP A 167 -7.40 4.00 -18.93
CA ASP A 167 -8.78 3.88 -18.45
C ASP A 167 -8.94 4.44 -17.02
N LEU A 168 -7.82 4.65 -16.30
CA LEU A 168 -7.80 5.28 -14.98
C LEU A 168 -8.20 6.76 -15.03
N ASP A 169 -8.18 7.39 -16.21
CA ASP A 169 -8.63 8.77 -16.39
C ASP A 169 -10.15 8.89 -16.53
N ASN A 170 -10.90 7.78 -16.54
CA ASN A 170 -12.36 7.83 -16.53
C ASN A 170 -12.88 8.35 -15.18
N LEU A 171 -13.20 9.64 -15.15
CA LEU A 171 -13.61 10.39 -13.97
C LEU A 171 -14.88 9.84 -13.32
N SER A 172 -15.78 9.21 -14.09
CA SER A 172 -17.04 8.66 -13.57
C SER A 172 -16.81 7.51 -12.59
N ASN A 173 -15.89 6.59 -12.90
CA ASN A 173 -15.57 5.45 -12.04
C ASN A 173 -14.89 5.90 -10.74
N LEU A 174 -14.02 6.90 -10.81
CA LEU A 174 -13.37 7.47 -9.63
C LEU A 174 -14.36 8.22 -8.73
N LYS A 175 -15.31 8.96 -9.31
CA LYS A 175 -16.39 9.62 -8.56
C LYS A 175 -17.27 8.60 -7.85
N ASN A 176 -17.78 7.60 -8.58
CA ASN A 176 -18.61 6.52 -8.02
C ASN A 176 -17.89 5.79 -6.88
N THR A 177 -16.61 5.48 -7.05
CA THR A 177 -15.80 4.82 -6.02
C THR A 177 -15.66 5.71 -4.78
N THR A 178 -15.36 6.99 -4.98
CA THR A 178 -15.20 7.96 -3.89
C THR A 178 -16.51 8.19 -3.12
N GLU A 179 -17.63 8.30 -3.84
CA GLU A 179 -18.96 8.42 -3.26
C GLU A 179 -19.34 7.17 -2.45
N LYS A 180 -19.04 5.97 -2.96
CA LYS A 180 -19.27 4.70 -2.25
C LYS A 180 -18.42 4.60 -0.98
N ILE A 181 -17.13 4.98 -1.02
CA ILE A 181 -16.27 5.08 0.17
C ILE A 181 -16.90 6.01 1.22
N ARG A 182 -17.41 7.17 0.79
CA ARG A 182 -18.02 8.16 1.68
C ARG A 182 -19.34 7.67 2.28
N SER A 183 -20.25 7.17 1.45
CA SER A 183 -21.60 6.76 1.87
C SER A 183 -21.59 5.54 2.79
N THR A 184 -20.62 4.65 2.62
CA THR A 184 -20.44 3.46 3.48
C THR A 184 -19.61 3.74 4.73
N GLY A 185 -19.01 4.93 4.86
CA GLY A 185 -18.12 5.27 5.96
C GLY A 185 -16.83 4.44 5.97
N THR A 186 -16.38 3.95 4.81
CA THR A 186 -15.17 3.14 4.70
C THR A 186 -13.95 3.87 5.26
N ARG A 187 -13.17 3.15 6.06
CA ARG A 187 -11.97 3.64 6.75
C ARG A 187 -10.68 3.03 6.20
N LEU A 188 -10.77 1.82 5.67
CA LEU A 188 -9.66 1.04 5.12
C LEU A 188 -10.02 0.56 3.72
N VAL A 189 -9.24 0.94 2.72
CA VAL A 189 -9.43 0.55 1.33
C VAL A 189 -8.21 -0.23 0.87
N PHE A 190 -8.41 -1.44 0.41
CA PHE A 190 -7.37 -2.31 -0.13
C PHE A 190 -7.53 -2.38 -1.65
N VAL A 191 -6.47 -2.09 -2.40
CA VAL A 191 -6.48 -2.04 -3.87
C VAL A 191 -5.58 -3.14 -4.43
N GLY A 192 -6.20 -4.11 -5.12
CA GLY A 192 -5.57 -5.28 -5.71
C GLY A 192 -5.65 -5.29 -7.24
N LEU A 193 -5.32 -4.17 -7.90
CA LEU A 193 -5.34 -4.06 -9.38
C LEU A 193 -4.04 -4.54 -10.05
N GLY A 194 -3.03 -4.86 -9.24
CA GLY A 194 -1.68 -5.17 -9.68
C GLY A 194 -0.87 -3.91 -9.98
N ALA A 195 0.44 -3.99 -9.74
CA ALA A 195 1.35 -2.89 -10.02
C ALA A 195 1.63 -2.79 -11.53
N PRO A 196 1.77 -1.57 -12.10
CA PRO A 196 1.69 -0.27 -11.41
C PRO A 196 0.27 0.32 -11.31
N LYS A 197 -0.75 -0.36 -11.88
CA LYS A 197 -2.12 0.17 -12.01
C LYS A 197 -2.73 0.57 -10.67
N GLN A 198 -2.52 -0.22 -9.62
CA GLN A 198 -3.06 0.06 -8.29
C GLN A 198 -2.47 1.33 -7.65
N GLU A 199 -1.19 1.62 -7.86
CA GLU A 199 -0.55 2.82 -7.34
C GLU A 199 -1.09 4.09 -8.03
N TYR A 200 -1.21 4.08 -9.36
CA TYR A 200 -1.85 5.16 -10.11
C TYR A 200 -3.33 5.35 -9.73
N PHE A 201 -4.06 4.25 -9.54
CA PHE A 201 -5.45 4.33 -9.10
C PHE A 201 -5.57 4.99 -7.71
N ILE A 202 -4.70 4.62 -6.76
CA ILE A 202 -4.66 5.24 -5.42
C ILE A 202 -4.32 6.74 -5.51
N GLU A 203 -3.37 7.14 -6.36
CA GLU A 203 -3.03 8.54 -6.58
C GLU A 203 -4.25 9.35 -7.10
N LYS A 204 -4.97 8.80 -8.09
CA LYS A 204 -6.17 9.43 -8.65
C LYS A 204 -7.30 9.50 -7.62
N LEU A 205 -7.53 8.43 -6.85
CA LEU A 205 -8.48 8.43 -5.74
C LEU A 205 -8.14 9.48 -4.68
N LYS A 206 -6.87 9.60 -4.30
CA LYS A 206 -6.38 10.62 -3.36
C LYS A 206 -6.64 12.04 -3.88
N THR A 207 -6.39 12.27 -5.16
CA THR A 207 -6.60 13.58 -5.82
C THR A 207 -8.08 13.93 -5.91
N GLN A 208 -8.93 12.98 -6.30
CA GLN A 208 -10.38 13.17 -6.35
C GLN A 208 -10.98 13.43 -4.98
N ASN A 209 -10.58 12.66 -3.97
CA ASN A 209 -10.97 12.92 -2.59
C ASN A 209 -10.63 14.36 -2.19
N SER A 210 -9.45 14.88 -2.57
CA SER A 210 -9.00 16.24 -2.21
C SER A 210 -9.69 17.37 -2.99
N ASN A 211 -10.22 17.09 -4.19
CA ASN A 211 -10.77 18.09 -5.13
C ASN A 211 -12.28 18.27 -5.05
N LEU A 212 -12.99 17.39 -4.33
CA LEU A 212 -14.43 17.51 -4.10
C LEU A 212 -14.73 18.66 -3.12
N LYS A 213 -14.56 19.90 -3.57
CA LYS A 213 -15.28 21.03 -2.99
C LYS A 213 -16.76 20.79 -3.26
N ILE A 214 -17.59 20.80 -2.22
CA ILE A 214 -19.04 20.80 -2.40
C ILE A 214 -19.39 22.05 -3.23
N GLU A 215 -19.64 21.87 -4.52
CA GLU A 215 -20.41 22.85 -5.29
C GLU A 215 -21.83 22.84 -4.73
N THR A 216 -22.06 23.70 -3.74
CA THR A 216 -23.41 23.93 -3.20
C THR A 216 -24.15 24.83 -4.20
N GLN A 217 -24.44 24.31 -5.39
CA GLN A 217 -25.47 24.88 -6.25
C GLN A 217 -26.81 24.32 -5.81
N ASN A 218 -27.35 24.82 -4.71
CA ASN A 218 -28.79 24.89 -4.41
C ASN A 218 -28.99 25.58 -3.06
N SER A 219 -29.39 26.84 -3.11
CA SER A 219 -29.53 27.78 -2.00
C SER A 219 -30.67 27.49 -1.02
N ASN A 220 -31.23 26.27 -0.95
CA ASN A 220 -32.40 25.97 -0.09
C ASN A 220 -32.36 24.64 0.70
N LEU A 221 -31.21 23.96 0.81
CA LEU A 221 -31.07 22.76 1.65
C LEU A 221 -29.94 22.92 2.67
N GLN A 222 -30.14 23.83 3.64
CA GLN A 222 -29.37 23.80 4.89
C GLN A 222 -29.93 22.73 5.82
N LYS A 223 -29.13 21.67 6.03
CA LYS A 223 -29.07 20.75 7.20
C LYS A 223 -28.95 19.28 6.76
N ILE A 224 -27.82 18.95 6.17
CA ILE A 224 -27.12 17.72 6.56
C ILE A 224 -25.77 18.20 7.11
N GLN A 225 -25.82 18.76 8.32
CA GLN A 225 -24.63 19.09 9.09
C GLN A 225 -23.98 17.77 9.54
N GLY A 226 -22.72 17.59 9.17
CA GLY A 226 -21.89 16.47 9.60
C GLY A 226 -21.08 15.88 8.46
N GLU A 227 -20.27 16.69 7.77
CA GLU A 227 -19.19 16.15 6.93
C GLU A 227 -18.16 15.47 7.84
N ASN A 228 -18.47 14.22 8.17
CA ASN A 228 -17.61 13.32 8.92
C ASN A 228 -16.42 12.97 8.03
N THR A 229 -15.42 13.84 7.97
CA THR A 229 -14.15 13.60 7.25
C THR A 229 -13.32 12.62 8.06
N SER A 230 -13.73 11.36 7.99
CA SER A 230 -13.06 10.22 8.59
C SER A 230 -11.67 10.04 7.99
N SER A 231 -10.68 9.70 8.81
CA SER A 231 -9.33 9.35 8.34
C SER A 231 -9.38 8.06 7.51
N ILE A 232 -8.94 8.08 6.26
CA ILE A 232 -8.98 6.91 5.37
C ILE A 232 -7.56 6.41 5.12
N VAL A 233 -7.38 5.09 5.17
CA VAL A 233 -6.13 4.42 4.79
C VAL A 233 -6.34 3.72 3.45
N LEU A 234 -5.47 3.98 2.48
CA LEU A 234 -5.45 3.33 1.18
C LEU A 234 -4.20 2.45 1.11
N MET A 235 -4.37 1.14 0.90
CA MET A 235 -3.25 0.20 0.83
C MET A 235 -3.22 -0.53 -0.51
N SER A 236 -2.05 -0.56 -1.15
CA SER A 236 -1.83 -1.43 -2.30
C SER A 236 -1.52 -2.85 -1.83
N VAL A 237 -2.21 -3.86 -2.39
CA VAL A 237 -2.13 -5.24 -1.89
C VAL A 237 -1.79 -6.28 -2.97
N GLY A 238 -1.71 -5.88 -4.24
CA GLY A 238 -1.39 -6.78 -5.34
C GLY A 238 -2.32 -8.00 -5.37
N GLY A 239 -1.74 -9.19 -5.53
CA GLY A 239 -2.48 -10.46 -5.57
C GLY A 239 -2.85 -11.05 -4.21
N SER A 240 -3.01 -10.22 -3.17
CA SER A 240 -3.36 -10.71 -1.82
C SER A 240 -4.77 -11.32 -1.78
N PHE A 241 -5.71 -10.79 -2.56
CA PHE A 241 -7.08 -11.32 -2.59
C PHE A 241 -7.14 -12.77 -3.08
N ASP A 242 -6.38 -13.14 -4.13
CA ASP A 242 -6.30 -14.52 -4.61
C ASP A 242 -5.79 -15.50 -3.55
N ILE A 243 -4.89 -15.05 -2.67
CA ILE A 243 -4.36 -15.86 -1.57
C ILE A 243 -5.41 -16.01 -0.48
N ILE A 244 -6.07 -14.91 -0.11
CA ILE A 244 -7.07 -14.88 0.96
C ILE A 244 -8.30 -15.72 0.58
N ALA A 245 -8.78 -15.59 -0.65
CA ALA A 245 -9.88 -16.36 -1.24
C ALA A 245 -9.50 -17.81 -1.60
N GLY A 246 -8.26 -18.24 -1.36
CA GLY A 246 -7.82 -19.61 -1.61
C GLY A 246 -7.64 -19.98 -3.09
N LYS A 247 -7.74 -19.03 -4.02
CA LYS A 247 -7.51 -19.26 -5.46
C LYS A 247 -6.05 -19.58 -5.78
N THR A 248 -5.13 -19.02 -5.00
CA THR A 248 -3.68 -19.28 -5.14
C THR A 248 -3.12 -19.81 -3.83
N PRO A 249 -2.62 -21.06 -3.79
CA PRO A 249 -1.99 -21.62 -2.60
C PRO A 249 -0.72 -20.87 -2.24
N ARG A 250 -0.64 -20.48 -0.97
CA ARG A 250 0.54 -19.84 -0.40
C ARG A 250 1.70 -20.84 -0.29
N ALA A 251 2.93 -20.35 -0.35
CA ALA A 251 4.09 -21.22 -0.15
C ALA A 251 4.07 -21.86 1.26
N PRO A 252 4.59 -23.09 1.44
CA PRO A 252 4.80 -23.68 2.76
C PRO A 252 5.55 -22.75 3.72
N LEU A 253 5.31 -22.88 5.02
CA LEU A 253 5.89 -21.99 6.04
C LEU A 253 7.42 -21.95 5.99
N ILE A 254 8.06 -23.10 5.78
CA ILE A 254 9.53 -23.20 5.67
C ILE A 254 10.03 -22.36 4.51
N LEU A 255 9.39 -22.44 3.33
CA LEU A 255 9.79 -21.65 2.15
C LEU A 255 9.56 -20.16 2.35
N ARG A 256 8.51 -19.78 3.11
CA ARG A 256 8.27 -18.39 3.51
C ARG A 256 9.35 -17.88 4.47
N ALA A 257 9.72 -18.69 5.45
CA ALA A 257 10.70 -18.35 6.48
C ALA A 257 12.11 -18.15 5.92
N ILE A 258 12.54 -19.02 4.99
CA ILE A 258 13.84 -18.91 4.32
C ILE A 258 13.82 -17.96 3.11
N GLY A 259 12.66 -17.36 2.79
CA GLY A 259 12.55 -16.32 1.77
C GLY A 259 12.52 -16.80 0.31
N VAL A 260 12.25 -18.08 0.06
CA VAL A 260 12.16 -18.66 -1.31
C VAL A 260 10.72 -18.76 -1.82
N GLU A 261 9.79 -18.02 -1.21
CA GLU A 261 8.39 -17.92 -1.68
C GLU A 261 8.30 -17.50 -3.16
N TRP A 262 9.22 -16.67 -3.64
CA TRP A 262 9.27 -16.24 -5.04
C TRP A 262 9.53 -17.43 -5.99
N LEU A 263 10.39 -18.38 -5.59
CA LEU A 263 10.72 -19.57 -6.38
C LEU A 263 9.54 -20.53 -6.40
N TRP A 264 8.89 -20.73 -5.26
CA TRP A 264 7.63 -21.49 -5.19
C TRP A 264 6.60 -20.93 -6.17
N ARG A 265 6.39 -19.62 -6.18
CA ARG A 265 5.46 -18.98 -7.13
C ARG A 265 5.91 -19.11 -8.58
N LEU A 266 7.21 -19.03 -8.87
CA LEU A 266 7.74 -19.21 -10.22
C LEU A 266 7.48 -20.63 -10.77
N VAL A 267 7.64 -21.65 -9.94
CA VAL A 267 7.34 -23.05 -10.33
C VAL A 267 5.84 -23.22 -10.62
N ARG A 268 4.98 -22.57 -9.82
CA ARG A 268 3.51 -22.62 -10.01
C ARG A 268 3.03 -21.78 -11.19
N GLU A 269 3.69 -20.67 -11.45
CA GLU A 269 3.32 -19.65 -12.44
C GLU A 269 4.52 -19.38 -13.37
N PRO A 270 4.86 -20.30 -14.28
CA PRO A 270 6.10 -20.24 -15.07
C PRO A 270 6.20 -18.97 -15.93
N TRP A 271 5.08 -18.41 -16.39
CA TRP A 271 5.04 -17.13 -17.13
C TRP A 271 5.60 -15.95 -16.33
N ARG A 272 5.74 -16.09 -15.01
CA ARG A 272 6.29 -15.09 -14.10
C ARG A 272 7.81 -14.94 -14.22
N TRP A 273 8.49 -15.75 -15.05
CA TRP A 273 9.93 -15.67 -15.31
C TRP A 273 10.40 -14.26 -15.72
N ARG A 274 9.56 -13.50 -16.44
CA ARG A 274 9.87 -12.12 -16.84
C ARG A 274 10.17 -11.21 -15.64
N ARG A 275 9.53 -11.46 -14.50
CA ARG A 275 9.77 -10.71 -13.25
C ARG A 275 11.13 -11.02 -12.63
N GLN A 276 11.69 -12.20 -12.91
CA GLN A 276 13.02 -12.59 -12.43
C GLN A 276 14.12 -11.78 -13.11
N VAL A 277 13.91 -11.38 -14.35
CA VAL A 277 14.82 -10.45 -15.06
C VAL A 277 14.91 -9.12 -14.31
N SER A 278 13.77 -8.59 -13.85
CA SER A 278 13.76 -7.37 -13.03
C SER A 278 14.48 -7.55 -11.69
N LEU A 279 14.48 -8.74 -11.09
CA LEU A 279 15.23 -9.01 -9.86
C LEU A 279 16.75 -8.96 -10.09
N VAL A 280 17.23 -9.48 -11.22
CA VAL A 280 18.66 -9.37 -11.59
C VAL A 280 19.04 -7.91 -11.86
N GLN A 281 18.20 -7.18 -12.59
CA GLN A 281 18.40 -5.75 -12.83
C GLN A 281 18.43 -4.95 -11.53
N PHE A 282 17.50 -5.24 -10.61
CA PHE A 282 17.43 -4.62 -9.29
C PHE A 282 18.72 -4.85 -8.49
N LEU A 283 19.21 -6.09 -8.42
CA LEU A 283 20.46 -6.40 -7.72
C LEU A 283 21.65 -5.64 -8.30
N TRP A 284 21.75 -5.55 -9.63
CA TRP A 284 22.83 -4.80 -10.27
C TRP A 284 22.76 -3.31 -9.94
N LEU A 285 21.56 -2.71 -10.01
CA LEU A 285 21.36 -1.31 -9.65
C LEU A 285 21.74 -1.04 -8.18
N VAL A 286 21.31 -1.91 -7.25
CA VAL A 286 21.63 -1.81 -5.82
C VAL A 286 23.13 -1.93 -5.58
N LEU A 287 23.82 -2.83 -6.28
CA LEU A 287 25.28 -2.93 -6.20
C LEU A 287 25.94 -1.66 -6.73
N GLY A 288 25.45 -1.10 -7.85
CA GLY A 288 25.91 0.18 -8.38
C GLY A 288 25.76 1.33 -7.38
N GLU A 289 24.59 1.46 -6.74
CA GLU A 289 24.34 2.44 -5.67
C GLU A 289 25.30 2.26 -4.50
N LYS A 290 25.54 1.01 -4.08
CA LYS A 290 26.49 0.70 -3.03
C LYS A 290 27.90 1.17 -3.36
N PHE A 291 28.41 0.87 -4.56
CA PHE A 291 29.74 1.29 -4.98
C PHE A 291 29.85 2.81 -5.11
N ALA A 292 28.83 3.47 -5.67
CA ALA A 292 28.79 4.93 -5.75
C ALA A 292 28.81 5.58 -4.36
N SER A 293 28.12 5.00 -3.37
CA SER A 293 28.09 5.49 -1.99
C SER A 293 29.40 5.31 -1.19
N GLN A 294 30.35 4.52 -1.72
CA GLN A 294 31.65 4.22 -1.12
C GLN A 294 32.83 4.90 -1.85
N GLY A 295 32.58 5.69 -2.89
CA GLY A 295 33.61 6.48 -3.58
C GLY A 295 34.27 7.51 -2.65
N PRO A 296 35.52 7.92 -2.93
CA PRO A 296 36.27 8.82 -2.05
C PRO A 296 35.51 10.14 -1.90
N SER A 297 35.27 10.54 -0.64
CA SER A 297 34.80 11.89 -0.33
C SER A 297 35.82 12.87 -0.89
N THR A 298 35.46 13.57 -1.97
CA THR A 298 36.23 14.73 -2.41
C THR A 298 36.13 15.76 -1.29
N SER A 299 37.16 15.81 -0.44
CA SER A 299 37.42 16.92 0.45
C SER A 299 37.70 18.14 -0.45
N SER A 300 36.67 18.91 -0.75
CA SER A 300 36.84 20.29 -1.20
C SER A 300 37.44 21.05 -0.03
N GLY A 301 38.67 21.53 -0.23
CA GLY A 301 39.48 22.24 0.75
C GLY A 301 39.02 23.66 1.04
#